data_AF-A0A9E2YDK9-F1
#
_entry.id   AF-A0A9E2YDK9-F1
#
_cell.length_a   1.000
_cell.length_b   1.000
_cell.length_c   1.000
_cell.angle_alpha   90.00
_cell.angle_beta   90.00
_cell.angle_gamma   90.00
#
_symmetry.space_group_name_H-M   'P 1'
#
loop_
_entity.id
_entity.type
_entity.pdbx_description
1 polymer ?
#
loop_
_entity_poly.entity_id
_entity_poly.type
_entity_poly.pdbx_seq_one_letter_code
_entity_poly.pdbx_strand_id
1 'polypeptide(L)' 'MALLGDDGARSASAISRDQSELIGFFHPDLHEIMNLHPVMGAKIALGLAKTLADRLRYTNAQLRDMWEIRGHEATIG' A
#
# COMPACT_ATOMS: atom_id res chain seq x y z
N MET A 1 5.17 0.29 -7.06
CA MET A 1 5.41 0.44 -5.59
C MET A 1 6.83 0.95 -5.37
N ALA A 2 7.02 2.26 -5.23
CA ALA A 2 8.33 2.90 -5.41
C ALA A 2 9.45 2.47 -4.44
N LEU A 3 9.11 1.90 -3.27
CA LEU A 3 10.10 1.40 -2.30
C LEU A 3 10.48 -0.07 -2.50
N LEU A 4 9.72 -0.85 -3.29
CA LEU A 4 9.81 -2.31 -3.35
C LEU A 4 10.00 -2.88 -4.77
N GLY A 5 10.00 -2.04 -5.82
CA GLY A 5 10.17 -2.50 -7.21
C GLY A 5 10.51 -1.38 -8.18
N ASP A 6 11.10 -1.75 -9.32
CA ASP A 6 11.70 -0.87 -10.33
C ASP A 6 10.72 -0.06 -11.19
N ASP A 7 9.47 -0.50 -11.29
CA ASP A 7 8.51 0.00 -12.28
C ASP A 7 7.73 1.25 -11.82
N GLY A 8 7.88 1.68 -10.56
CA GLY A 8 7.63 3.06 -10.09
C GLY A 8 6.25 3.68 -10.29
N ALA A 9 5.34 3.05 -11.04
CA ALA A 9 4.09 3.64 -11.47
C ALA A 9 3.18 3.86 -10.25
N ARG A 10 2.68 5.09 -10.12
CA ARG A 10 1.72 5.46 -9.09
C ARG A 10 0.42 4.71 -9.40
N SER A 11 0.00 3.81 -8.52
CA SER A 11 -1.25 3.05 -8.66
C SER A 11 -2.50 3.90 -8.40
N ALA A 12 -2.33 5.08 -7.80
CA ALA A 12 -3.40 6.03 -7.51
C ALA A 12 -2.83 7.44 -7.37
N SER A 13 -3.69 8.44 -7.55
CA SER A 13 -3.39 9.83 -7.22
C SER A 13 -3.49 10.06 -5.71
N ALA A 14 -2.55 10.81 -5.15
CA ALA A 14 -2.63 11.33 -3.79
C ALA A 14 -2.90 12.83 -3.89
N ILE A 15 -4.08 13.27 -3.43
CA ILE A 15 -4.52 14.66 -3.49
C ILE A 15 -4.69 15.15 -2.06
N SER A 16 -4.03 16.26 -1.71
CA SER A 16 -4.18 16.89 -0.40
C SER A 16 -5.53 17.60 -0.30
N ARG A 17 -6.25 17.40 0.79
CA ARG A 17 -7.51 18.12 1.05
C ARG A 17 -7.29 19.40 1.84
N ASP A 18 -6.25 19.42 2.67
CA ASP A 18 -5.88 20.53 3.55
C ASP A 18 -4.35 20.74 3.51
N GLN A 19 -3.85 21.74 4.25
CA GLN A 19 -2.41 21.93 4.42
C GLN A 19 -1.78 20.67 5.04
N SER A 20 -0.87 20.03 4.31
CA SER A 20 -0.27 18.75 4.70
C SER A 20 1.24 18.78 4.50
N GLU A 21 1.97 18.08 5.36
CA GLU A 21 3.40 17.84 5.25
C GLU A 21 3.65 16.36 4.92
N LEU A 22 4.64 16.10 4.07
CA LEU A 22 5.00 14.76 3.65
C LEU A 22 6.42 14.42 4.08
N ILE A 23 6.60 13.25 4.69
CA ILE A 23 7.92 12.69 4.95
C ILE A 23 8.32 11.85 3.73
N GLY A 24 9.43 12.22 3.11
CA GLY A 24 10.04 11.45 2.03
C GLY A 24 10.88 10.30 2.60
N PHE A 25 10.61 9.07 2.14
CA PHE A 25 11.47 7.92 2.40
C PHE A 25 11.75 7.24 1.06
N PHE A 26 13.02 7.28 0.63
CA PHE A 26 13.39 6.86 -0.72
C PHE A 26 14.00 5.45 -0.72
N HIS A 27 13.91 4.79 -1.87
CA HIS A 27 14.42 3.43 -2.05
C HIS A 27 15.93 3.29 -1.77
N PRO A 28 16.80 4.25 -2.18
CA PRO A 28 18.22 4.22 -1.81
C PRO A 28 18.42 4.27 -0.30
N ASP A 29 17.69 5.13 0.42
CA ASP A 29 17.80 5.26 1.88
C ASP A 29 17.44 3.94 2.59
N LEU A 30 16.38 3.26 2.13
CA LEU A 30 16.01 1.96 2.66
C LEU A 30 17.11 0.92 2.41
N HIS A 31 17.68 0.89 1.21
CA HIS A 31 18.78 -0.01 0.87
C HIS A 31 20.02 0.24 1.73
N GLU A 32 20.38 1.50 1.94
CA GLU A 32 21.47 1.89 2.81
C GLU A 32 21.22 1.43 4.26
N ILE A 33 20.01 1.64 4.79
CA ILE A 33 19.63 1.17 6.13
C ILE A 33 19.68 -0.35 6.23
N MET A 34 19.22 -1.09 5.21
CA MET A 34 19.29 -2.56 5.22
C MET A 34 20.74 -3.07 5.28
N ASN A 35 21.66 -2.38 4.60
CA ASN A 35 23.07 -2.73 4.57
C ASN A 35 23.81 -2.35 5.86
N LEU A 36 23.61 -1.12 6.34
CA LEU A 36 24.33 -0.59 7.51
C LEU A 36 23.70 -1.03 8.85
N HIS A 37 22.37 -1.22 8.88
CA HIS A 37 21.61 -1.52 10.09
C HIS A 37 20.58 -2.64 9.85
N PRO A 38 21.03 -3.91 9.72
CA PRO A 38 20.18 -5.03 9.25
C PRO A 38 18.94 -5.26 10.11
N VAL A 39 19.06 -5.14 11.44
CA VAL A 39 17.93 -5.31 12.37
C VAL A 39 16.88 -4.21 12.17
N MET A 40 17.31 -2.98 11.89
CA MET A 40 16.40 -1.87 11.60
C MET A 40 15.76 -2.04 10.23
N GLY A 41 16.54 -2.38 9.21
CA GLY A 41 16.04 -2.69 7.87
C GLY A 41 14.98 -3.79 7.88
N ALA A 42 15.22 -4.88 8.61
CA ALA A 42 14.25 -5.97 8.77
C ALA A 42 12.93 -5.50 9.41
N LYS A 43 12.99 -4.63 10.43
CA LYS A 43 11.80 -4.05 11.07
C LYS A 43 11.01 -3.18 10.09
N ILE A 44 11.69 -2.34 9.31
CA ILE A 44 11.04 -1.48 8.31
C ILE A 44 10.39 -2.33 7.22
N ALA A 45 11.12 -3.31 6.66
CA ALA A 45 10.61 -4.21 5.64
C ALA A 45 9.38 -4.99 6.11
N LEU A 46 9.40 -5.52 7.34
CA LEU A 46 8.26 -6.23 7.93
C LEU A 46 7.04 -5.30 8.10
N GLY A 47 7.25 -4.05 8.52
CA GLY A 47 6.20 -3.04 8.62
C GLY A 47 5.56 -2.69 7.28
N LEU A 48 6.38 -2.55 6.23
CA LEU A 48 5.90 -2.34 4.86
C LEU A 48 5.09 -3.54 4.36
N ALA A 49 5.60 -4.76 4.55
CA ALA A 49 4.92 -6.00 4.16
C ALA A 49 3.55 -6.14 4.86
N LYS A 50 3.48 -5.84 6.17
CA LYS A 50 2.23 -5.84 6.92
C LYS A 50 1.23 -4.82 6.35
N THR A 51 1.67 -3.58 6.13
CA THR A 51 0.82 -2.50 5.57
C THR A 51 0.23 -2.89 4.22
N LEU A 52 1.03 -3.52 3.36
CA LEU A 52 0.56 -4.02 2.06
C LEU A 52 -0.46 -5.14 2.21
N ALA A 53 -0.17 -6.13 3.06
CA ALA A 53 -1.08 -7.25 3.31
C ALA A 53 -2.43 -6.76 3.87
N ASP A 54 -2.42 -5.78 4.77
CA ASP A 54 -3.63 -5.17 5.34
C ASP A 54 -4.45 -4.45 4.25
N ARG A 55 -3.80 -3.63 3.42
CA ARG A 55 -4.48 -2.94 2.31
C ARG A 55 -5.07 -3.91 1.30
N LEU A 56 -4.33 -4.98 0.97
CA LEU A 56 -4.78 -5.97 -0.01
C LEU A 56 -5.99 -6.76 0.51
N ARG A 57 -5.98 -7.18 1.78
CA ARG A 57 -7.14 -7.80 2.44
C ARG A 57 -8.34 -6.86 2.47
N TYR A 58 -8.12 -5.59 2.83
CA TYR A 58 -9.19 -4.59 2.88
C TYR A 58 -9.84 -4.40 1.51
N THR A 59 -9.05 -4.17 0.47
CA THR A 59 -9.57 -4.00 -0.90
C THR A 59 -10.30 -5.25 -1.39
N ASN A 60 -9.78 -6.44 -1.11
CA ASN A 60 -10.46 -7.69 -1.48
C ASN A 60 -11.82 -7.85 -0.77
N ALA A 61 -11.92 -7.48 0.51
CA ALA A 61 -13.19 -7.50 1.23
C ALA A 61 -14.19 -6.52 0.61
N GLN A 62 -13.78 -5.28 0.35
CA GLN A 62 -14.62 -4.28 -0.29
C GLN A 62 -15.13 -4.73 -1.67
N LEU A 63 -14.27 -5.33 -2.49
CA LEU A 63 -14.67 -5.86 -3.80
C LEU A 63 -15.70 -6.98 -3.67
N ARG A 64 -15.51 -7.88 -2.71
CA ARG A 64 -16.47 -8.97 -2.44
C ARG A 64 -17.83 -8.42 -2.03
N ASP A 65 -17.85 -7.46 -1.10
CA ASP A 65 -19.07 -6.84 -0.62
C ASP A 65 -19.81 -6.12 -1.77
N MET A 66 -19.09 -5.41 -2.64
CA MET A 66 -19.65 -4.77 -3.83
C MET A 66 -20.23 -5.78 -4.84
N TRP A 67 -19.57 -6.92 -5.04
CA TRP A 67 -20.08 -7.99 -5.92
C TRP A 67 -21.33 -8.65 -5.35
N GLU A 68 -21.42 -8.82 -4.03
CA GLU A 68 -22.60 -9.38 -3.35
C GLU A 68 -23.82 -8.46 -3.45
N ILE A 69 -23.62 -7.14 -3.32
CA ILE A 69 -24.65 -6.12 -3.54
C ILE A 69 -25.15 -6.15 -4.99
N ARG A 70 -24.23 -6.16 -5.97
CA ARG A 70 -24.60 -6.19 -7.40
C ARG A 70 -25.29 -7.50 -7.79
N GLY A 71 -24.90 -8.64 -7.20
CA GLY A 71 -25.57 -9.92 -7.41
C GLY A 71 -27.01 -9.95 -6.87
N HIS A 72 -27.28 -9.25 -5.77
CA HIS A 72 -28.63 -9.06 -5.27
C HIS A 72 -29.46 -8.21 -6.24
N GLU A 73 -28.96 -7.07 -6.72
CA GLU A 73 -29.67 -6.22 -7.68
C GLU A 73 -30.05 -6.94 -8.98
N ALA A 74 -29.22 -7.87 -9.46
CA ALA A 74 -29.50 -8.65 -10.67
C ALA A 74 -30.58 -9.74 -10.50
N THR A 75 -30.97 -10.08 -9.26
CA THR A 75 -31.97 -11.14 -8.97
C THR A 75 -33.37 -10.56 -8.73
N ILE A 76 -33.49 -9.25 -8.49
CA ILE A 76 -34.76 -8.56 -8.18
C ILE A 76 -35.29 -7.72 -9.37
N GLY A 77 -34.59 -7.72 -10.50
CA GLY A 77 -34.94 -7.00 -11.74
C GLY A 77 -35.53 -7.90 -12.81
#